data_AF-A0A452IA23-F1
#
_entry.id   AF-A0A452IA23-F1
#
_cell.length_a   1.000
_cell.length_b   1.000
_cell.length_c   1.000
_cell.angle_alpha   90.00
_cell.angle_beta   90.00
_cell.angle_gamma   90.00
#
_symmetry.space_group_name_H-M   'P 1'
#
loop_
_entity.id
_entity.type
_entity.pdbx_description
1 polymer ?
#
loop_
_entity_poly.entity_id
_entity_poly.type
_entity_poly.pdbx_seq_one_letter_code
_entity_poly.pdbx_strand_id
1 'polypeptide(L)'
;MHLNRCSVYNSGQHGCFRGRCNLLLHRIAGARSTTPPAAPPARPQPQRWMGGWHMAYLMVFHVIFVLFVWTYWKSVFTLPLQPDKKFHMSYADKERYENEERPEVQRQILVEIARKLPVYTRTGNGAIRFCDRCQLIKPDRCHHCSVCAMCVLKMDHHCPWVNNCVGFSNYKFFLLFLMYSLLYCMYIAATVFKYVIKYWTDELTNGRSKFHVLFLLFVAVMFFVSLMFLFGYHCWLVSRNRSTLGKIPCVHHKAMF
;
A
#
# COMPACT_ATOMS: atom_id res chain seq x y z
N MET A 1 5.02 -53.78 -35.38
CA MET A 1 6.39 -53.29 -35.68
C MET A 1 7.32 -53.75 -34.55
N HIS A 2 8.30 -54.58 -34.93
CA HIS A 2 9.60 -54.87 -34.30
C HIS A 2 9.70 -55.02 -32.77
N LEU A 3 9.84 -56.22 -32.19
CA LEU A 3 11.01 -57.14 -32.12
C LEU A 3 12.09 -56.78 -31.07
N ASN A 4 12.16 -57.65 -30.05
CA ASN A 4 13.34 -58.28 -29.41
C ASN A 4 14.41 -57.44 -28.68
N ARG A 5 14.61 -57.74 -27.38
CA ARG A 5 15.59 -58.78 -26.94
C ARG A 5 15.48 -59.15 -25.44
N CYS A 6 15.38 -60.46 -25.17
CA CYS A 6 15.84 -61.15 -23.95
C CYS A 6 17.39 -61.08 -23.85
N SER A 7 18.15 -61.48 -22.83
CA SER A 7 18.01 -62.49 -21.75
C SER A 7 19.24 -62.32 -20.80
N VAL A 8 19.39 -63.25 -19.84
CA VAL A 8 20.59 -63.61 -19.01
C VAL A 8 20.56 -63.00 -17.60
N TYR A 9 20.53 -63.71 -16.47
CA TYR A 9 20.68 -65.15 -16.16
C TYR A 9 20.09 -65.48 -14.76
N ASN A 10 19.87 -66.78 -14.55
CA ASN A 10 19.18 -67.47 -13.46
C ASN A 10 20.15 -67.92 -12.33
N SER A 11 19.61 -68.29 -11.16
CA SER A 11 19.88 -69.53 -10.37
C SER A 11 20.21 -69.40 -8.86
N GLY A 12 19.52 -70.23 -8.05
CA GLY A 12 19.93 -70.74 -6.71
C GLY A 12 18.93 -70.47 -5.56
N GLN A 13 17.80 -71.18 -5.42
CA GLN A 13 17.56 -72.41 -4.59
C GLN A 13 17.88 -72.27 -3.07
N HIS A 14 16.89 -72.22 -2.16
CA HIS A 14 16.09 -73.29 -1.50
C HIS A 14 16.74 -73.99 -0.27
N GLY A 15 16.01 -74.00 0.88
CA GLY A 15 16.22 -74.83 2.08
C GLY A 15 16.69 -74.04 3.33
N CYS A 16 16.30 -74.26 4.59
CA CYS A 16 15.57 -75.34 5.25
C CYS A 16 15.00 -74.90 6.63
N PHE A 17 13.99 -75.66 7.06
CA PHE A 17 13.15 -75.70 8.25
C PHE A 17 13.75 -75.50 9.68
N ARG A 18 12.85 -75.04 10.57
CA ARG A 18 12.63 -75.41 12.01
C ARG A 18 13.56 -74.85 13.10
N GLY A 19 12.96 -74.13 14.05
CA GLY A 19 13.57 -73.93 15.37
C GLY A 19 12.84 -73.02 16.38
N ARG A 20 11.73 -73.52 16.94
CA ARG A 20 11.19 -73.22 18.30
C ARG A 20 10.57 -71.84 18.60
N CYS A 21 9.23 -71.87 18.63
CA CYS A 21 8.41 -71.19 19.60
C CYS A 21 8.75 -71.65 21.04
N ASN A 22 8.44 -70.80 22.03
CA ASN A 22 8.60 -70.94 23.50
C ASN A 22 9.86 -70.34 24.13
N LEU A 23 9.84 -69.01 24.33
CA LEU A 23 10.35 -68.41 25.56
C LEU A 23 9.67 -67.05 25.86
N LEU A 24 8.34 -67.01 25.74
CA LEU A 24 7.52 -66.01 26.41
C LEU A 24 6.92 -66.74 27.61
N LEU A 25 7.53 -66.65 28.81
CA LEU A 25 6.89 -66.94 30.13
C LEU A 25 7.87 -66.92 31.34
N HIS A 26 8.97 -66.16 31.30
CA HIS A 26 9.77 -65.94 32.53
C HIS A 26 10.37 -64.53 32.69
N ARG A 27 9.80 -63.51 32.03
CA ARG A 27 10.14 -62.09 32.27
C ARG A 27 8.95 -61.23 32.72
N ILE A 28 7.90 -61.85 33.25
CA ILE A 28 6.76 -61.16 33.89
C ILE A 28 6.74 -61.56 35.38
N ALA A 29 7.78 -61.22 36.13
CA ALA A 29 7.82 -61.39 37.60
C ALA A 29 8.95 -60.58 38.27
N GLY A 30 9.23 -59.35 37.79
CA GLY A 30 10.34 -58.56 38.33
C GLY A 30 10.30 -57.06 38.05
N ALA A 31 9.14 -56.49 37.70
CA ALA A 31 8.98 -55.05 37.59
C ALA A 31 8.76 -54.47 39.01
N ARG A 32 9.85 -54.04 39.66
CA ARG A 32 9.74 -53.14 40.81
C ARG A 32 9.06 -51.86 40.33
N SER A 33 7.91 -51.57 40.91
CA SER A 33 7.22 -50.28 40.84
C SER A 33 8.07 -49.21 41.50
N THR A 34 9.00 -48.60 40.77
CA THR A 34 9.56 -47.31 41.15
C THR A 34 8.65 -46.23 40.59
N THR A 35 7.68 -45.80 41.38
CA THR A 35 6.94 -44.56 41.13
C THR A 35 7.95 -43.41 41.10
N PRO A 36 8.03 -42.59 40.03
CA PRO A 36 8.82 -41.37 40.07
C PRO A 36 8.27 -40.45 41.18
N PRO A 37 9.11 -39.67 41.88
CA PRO A 37 8.64 -38.74 42.89
C PRO A 37 7.65 -37.76 42.25
N ALA A 38 6.52 -37.55 42.93
CA ALA A 38 5.50 -36.59 42.51
C ALA A 38 6.15 -35.22 42.28
N ALA A 39 5.94 -34.64 41.10
CA ALA A 39 6.34 -33.26 40.83
C ALA A 39 5.68 -32.35 41.88
N PRO A 40 6.41 -31.38 42.47
CA PRO A 40 5.82 -30.44 43.40
C PRO A 40 4.68 -29.68 42.71
N PRO A 41 3.60 -29.31 43.42
CA PRO A 41 2.51 -28.54 42.85
C PRO A 41 3.07 -27.28 42.22
N ALA A 42 2.73 -27.04 40.95
CA ALA A 42 3.10 -25.83 40.23
C ALA A 42 2.69 -24.63 41.10
N ARG A 43 3.66 -23.82 41.51
CA ARG A 43 3.37 -22.57 42.23
C ARG A 43 2.38 -21.77 41.36
N PRO A 44 1.24 -21.30 41.90
CA PRO A 44 0.38 -20.42 41.14
C PRO A 44 1.22 -19.21 40.74
N GLN A 45 1.47 -19.05 39.44
CA GLN A 45 2.14 -17.85 38.97
C GLN A 45 1.26 -16.67 39.36
N PRO A 46 1.79 -15.66 40.06
CA PRO A 46 0.99 -14.50 40.36
C PRO A 46 0.57 -13.89 39.02
N GLN A 47 -0.74 -13.74 38.80
CA GLN A 47 -1.32 -12.90 37.75
C GLN A 47 -0.92 -11.45 38.05
N ARG A 48 0.36 -11.15 37.85
CA ARG A 48 1.00 -9.92 38.25
C ARG A 48 0.76 -8.91 37.14
N TRP A 49 -0.33 -8.14 37.23
CA TRP A 49 -0.54 -6.78 36.69
C TRP A 49 0.14 -6.36 35.37
N MET A 50 0.46 -7.29 34.47
CA MET A 50 1.04 -7.02 33.16
C MET A 50 0.01 -6.42 32.19
N GLY A 51 -1.27 -6.36 32.58
CA GLY A 51 -2.37 -5.89 31.75
C GLY A 51 -2.26 -4.44 31.29
N GLY A 52 -1.79 -3.51 32.15
CA GLY A 52 -1.81 -2.07 31.83
C GLY A 52 -1.05 -1.71 30.56
N TRP A 53 0.17 -2.24 30.40
CA TRP A 53 1.00 -2.00 29.20
C TRP A 53 0.42 -2.65 27.95
N HIS A 54 -0.16 -3.85 28.06
CA HIS A 54 -0.81 -4.52 26.93
C HIS A 54 -2.03 -3.74 26.46
N MET A 55 -2.85 -3.25 27.39
CA MET A 55 -4.00 -2.39 27.06
C MET A 55 -3.54 -1.07 26.42
N ALA A 56 -2.46 -0.47 26.92
CA ALA A 56 -1.88 0.73 26.31
C ALA A 56 -1.42 0.48 24.86
N TYR A 57 -0.69 -0.61 24.59
CA TYR A 57 -0.31 -0.99 23.23
C TYR A 57 -1.52 -1.23 22.33
N LEU A 58 -2.55 -1.92 22.82
CA LEU A 58 -3.77 -2.13 22.05
C LEU A 58 -4.48 -0.81 21.75
N MET A 59 -4.60 0.09 22.71
CA MET A 59 -5.22 1.40 22.48
C MET A 59 -4.46 2.21 21.42
N VAL A 60 -3.13 2.30 21.53
CA VAL A 60 -2.30 2.99 20.54
C VAL A 60 -2.44 2.37 19.15
N PHE A 61 -2.42 1.04 19.07
CA PHE A 61 -2.64 0.32 17.81
C PHE A 61 -3.98 0.71 17.17
N HIS A 62 -5.08 0.66 17.94
CA HIS A 62 -6.41 0.97 17.42
C HIS A 62 -6.54 2.43 16.99
N VAL A 63 -5.94 3.38 17.72
CA VAL A 63 -5.95 4.80 17.33
C VAL A 63 -5.23 4.99 16.00
N ILE A 64 -4.01 4.45 15.84
CA ILE A 64 -3.26 4.55 14.58
C ILE A 64 -4.01 3.85 13.45
N PHE A 65 -4.57 2.66 13.72
CA PHE A 65 -5.31 1.88 12.75
C PHE A 65 -6.57 2.61 12.25
N VAL A 66 -7.36 3.19 13.17
CA VAL A 66 -8.55 3.97 12.83
C VAL A 66 -8.17 5.19 11.99
N LEU A 67 -7.11 5.92 12.35
CA LEU A 67 -6.64 7.07 11.57
C LEU A 67 -6.14 6.67 10.18
N PHE A 68 -5.41 5.55 10.07
CA PHE A 68 -4.96 4.97 8.81
C PHE A 68 -6.16 4.61 7.91
N VAL A 69 -7.12 3.84 8.43
CA VAL A 69 -8.31 3.41 7.67
C VAL A 69 -9.17 4.61 7.28
N TRP A 70 -9.39 5.56 8.19
CA TRP A 70 -10.15 6.78 7.90
C TRP A 70 -9.50 7.54 6.75
N THR A 71 -8.21 7.83 6.85
CA THR A 71 -7.52 8.67 5.85
C THR A 71 -7.36 7.97 4.51
N TYR A 72 -7.21 6.65 4.52
CA TYR A 72 -7.32 5.83 3.32
C TYR A 72 -8.72 5.95 2.69
N TRP A 73 -9.78 5.73 3.47
CA TRP A 73 -11.17 5.87 3.03
C TRP A 73 -11.43 7.24 2.42
N LYS A 74 -11.01 8.32 3.09
CA LYS A 74 -11.16 9.68 2.56
C LYS A 74 -10.36 9.90 1.28
N SER A 75 -9.19 9.28 1.11
CA SER A 75 -8.40 9.40 -0.11
C SER A 75 -9.07 8.70 -1.30
N VAL A 76 -9.68 7.54 -1.06
CA VAL A 76 -10.42 6.75 -2.06
C VAL A 76 -11.73 7.44 -2.45
N PHE A 77 -12.58 7.77 -1.47
CA PHE A 77 -13.97 8.17 -1.73
C PHE A 77 -14.20 9.67 -1.82
N THR A 78 -13.18 10.51 -1.59
CA THR A 78 -13.30 11.94 -1.89
C THR A 78 -13.09 12.15 -3.38
N LEU A 79 -14.17 12.46 -4.09
CA LEU A 79 -14.13 12.63 -5.54
C LEU A 79 -13.21 13.80 -5.96
N PRO A 80 -12.50 13.66 -7.08
CA PRO A 80 -11.67 14.72 -7.63
C PRO A 80 -12.55 15.89 -8.09
N LEU A 81 -12.14 17.12 -7.74
CA LEU A 81 -12.90 18.31 -8.09
C LEU A 81 -12.68 18.72 -9.55
N GLN A 82 -13.79 18.98 -10.26
CA GLN A 82 -13.80 19.46 -11.65
C GLN A 82 -13.77 20.99 -11.73
N PRO A 83 -13.30 21.57 -12.84
CA PRO A 83 -13.47 23.00 -13.12
C PRO A 83 -14.94 23.42 -13.11
N ASP A 84 -15.20 24.64 -12.63
CA ASP A 84 -16.52 25.25 -12.69
C ASP A 84 -17.05 25.39 -14.13
N LYS A 85 -18.38 25.51 -14.27
CA LYS A 85 -19.04 25.71 -15.57
C LYS A 85 -18.50 26.92 -16.35
N LYS A 86 -18.04 27.98 -15.68
CA LYS A 86 -17.47 29.17 -16.33
C LYS A 86 -16.21 28.89 -17.18
N PHE A 87 -15.48 27.81 -16.88
CA PHE A 87 -14.31 27.41 -17.66
C PHE A 87 -14.68 26.58 -18.90
N HIS A 88 -15.90 26.05 -18.96
CA HIS A 88 -16.40 25.31 -20.11
C HIS A 88 -16.80 26.30 -21.20
N MET A 89 -16.58 25.90 -22.45
CA MET A 89 -16.97 26.72 -23.60
C MET A 89 -18.49 26.84 -23.65
N SER A 90 -18.97 28.05 -23.97
CA SER A 90 -20.38 28.22 -24.33
C SER A 90 -20.68 27.48 -25.63
N TYR A 91 -21.96 27.19 -25.88
CA TYR A 91 -22.37 26.54 -27.14
C TYR A 91 -21.90 27.33 -28.37
N ALA A 92 -22.08 28.66 -28.35
CA ALA A 92 -21.69 29.54 -29.44
C ALA A 92 -20.16 29.58 -29.64
N ASP A 93 -19.39 29.60 -28.54
CA ASP A 93 -17.92 29.57 -28.63
C ASP A 93 -17.43 28.23 -29.17
N LYS A 94 -18.08 27.13 -28.76
CA LYS A 94 -17.75 25.77 -29.21
C LYS A 94 -18.01 25.63 -30.71
N GLU A 95 -19.19 26.02 -31.17
CA GLU A 95 -19.54 26.01 -32.59
C GLU A 95 -18.57 26.86 -33.42
N ARG A 96 -18.22 28.05 -32.95
CA ARG A 96 -17.24 28.93 -33.60
C ARG A 96 -15.85 28.29 -33.69
N TYR A 97 -15.43 27.58 -32.65
CA TYR A 97 -14.13 26.90 -32.61
C TYR A 97 -14.09 25.67 -33.51
N GLU A 98 -15.14 24.83 -33.47
CA GLU A 98 -15.22 23.58 -34.25
C GLU A 98 -15.39 23.83 -35.76
N ASN A 99 -16.09 24.91 -36.15
CA ASN A 99 -16.29 25.27 -37.56
C ASN A 99 -15.10 26.01 -38.20
N GLU A 100 -14.09 26.42 -37.43
CA GLU A 100 -12.94 27.14 -37.95
C GLU A 100 -11.80 26.18 -38.28
N GLU A 101 -11.41 26.11 -39.55
CA GLU A 101 -10.34 25.22 -40.03
C GLU A 101 -8.94 25.81 -39.79
N ARG A 102 -8.82 27.14 -39.68
CA ARG A 102 -7.52 27.81 -39.54
C ARG A 102 -7.02 27.75 -38.09
N PRO A 103 -5.87 27.11 -37.80
CA PRO A 103 -5.37 26.97 -36.43
C PRO A 103 -5.08 28.30 -35.72
N GLU A 104 -4.67 29.33 -36.47
CA GLU A 104 -4.37 30.65 -35.88
C GLU A 104 -5.64 31.36 -35.40
N VAL A 105 -6.77 31.18 -36.09
CA VAL A 105 -8.06 31.76 -35.67
C VAL A 105 -8.63 30.98 -34.48
N GLN A 106 -8.51 29.64 -34.49
CA GLN A 106 -8.84 28.82 -33.32
C GLN A 106 -8.09 29.26 -32.06
N ARG A 107 -6.79 29.56 -32.17
CA ARG A 107 -5.99 30.10 -31.06
C ARG A 107 -6.51 31.45 -30.58
N GLN A 108 -6.90 32.34 -31.49
CA GLN A 108 -7.46 33.65 -31.14
C GLN A 108 -8.78 33.52 -30.38
N ILE A 109 -9.67 32.60 -30.80
CA ILE A 109 -10.93 32.29 -30.09
C ILE A 109 -10.62 31.85 -28.66
N LEU A 110 -9.69 30.91 -28.46
CA LEU A 110 -9.30 30.45 -27.12
C LEU A 110 -8.72 31.58 -26.26
N VAL A 111 -7.94 32.49 -26.85
CA VAL A 111 -7.40 33.68 -26.16
C VAL A 111 -8.52 34.63 -25.74
N GLU A 112 -9.52 34.87 -26.60
CA GLU A 112 -10.66 35.73 -26.30
C GLU A 112 -11.47 35.19 -25.12
N ILE A 113 -11.77 33.88 -25.11
CA ILE A 113 -12.47 33.21 -24.01
C ILE A 113 -11.63 33.30 -22.73
N ALA A 114 -10.34 32.98 -22.81
CA ALA A 114 -9.43 32.99 -21.67
C ALA A 114 -9.28 34.38 -21.01
N ARG A 115 -9.41 35.48 -21.76
CA ARG A 115 -9.36 36.85 -21.21
C ARG A 115 -10.48 37.13 -20.21
N LYS A 116 -11.59 36.39 -20.28
CA LYS A 116 -12.74 36.52 -19.37
C LYS A 116 -12.59 35.66 -18.10
N LEU A 117 -11.49 34.90 -17.98
CA LEU A 117 -11.28 33.90 -16.93
C LEU A 117 -10.02 34.20 -16.10
N PRO A 118 -9.97 33.78 -14.82
CA PRO A 118 -8.79 33.94 -13.98
C PRO A 118 -7.73 32.86 -14.33
N VAL A 119 -7.12 32.97 -15.51
CA VAL A 119 -6.11 32.01 -16.03
C VAL A 119 -4.80 32.70 -16.40
N TYR A 120 -3.77 32.47 -15.60
CA TYR A 120 -2.48 33.14 -15.74
C TYR A 120 -1.42 32.26 -16.40
N THR A 121 -1.60 30.93 -16.39
CA THR A 121 -0.64 29.99 -16.97
C THR A 121 -0.88 29.74 -18.45
N ARG A 122 0.20 29.41 -19.16
CA ARG A 122 0.21 29.06 -20.59
C ARG A 122 0.97 27.75 -20.81
N THR A 123 0.86 27.18 -22.00
CA THR A 123 1.69 26.05 -22.44
C THR A 123 3.14 26.50 -22.68
N GLY A 124 4.06 25.56 -22.92
CA GLY A 124 5.48 25.88 -23.14
C GLY A 124 5.75 26.77 -24.37
N ASN A 125 4.85 26.78 -25.35
CA ASN A 125 4.88 27.65 -26.52
C ASN A 125 3.99 28.92 -26.36
N GLY A 126 3.53 29.23 -25.15
CA GLY A 126 2.75 30.45 -24.86
C GLY A 126 1.25 30.36 -25.19
N ALA A 127 0.74 29.25 -25.70
CA ALA A 127 -0.67 29.07 -26.02
C ALA A 127 -1.57 28.89 -24.78
N ILE A 128 -2.88 29.10 -24.98
CA ILE A 128 -3.89 28.84 -23.95
C ILE A 128 -3.94 27.34 -23.65
N ARG A 129 -3.99 26.98 -22.37
CA ARG A 129 -4.12 25.59 -21.93
C ARG A 129 -5.56 25.14 -22.12
N PHE A 130 -5.86 24.50 -23.25
CA PHE A 130 -7.19 23.99 -23.58
C PHE A 130 -7.29 22.47 -23.39
N CYS A 131 -8.51 21.96 -23.19
CA CYS A 131 -8.81 20.53 -23.13
C CYS A 131 -9.85 20.15 -24.19
N ASP A 132 -9.42 19.56 -25.31
CA ASP A 132 -10.33 19.19 -26.40
C ASP A 132 -11.37 18.14 -25.97
N ARG A 133 -10.99 17.20 -25.10
CA ARG A 133 -11.90 16.16 -24.60
C ARG A 133 -13.02 16.68 -23.70
N CYS A 134 -12.74 17.73 -22.93
CA CYS A 134 -13.68 18.29 -21.96
C CYS A 134 -14.28 19.63 -22.43
N GLN A 135 -13.83 20.15 -23.58
CA GLN A 135 -14.25 21.42 -24.18
C GLN A 135 -14.22 22.57 -23.16
N LEU A 136 -13.08 22.72 -22.47
CA LEU A 136 -12.87 23.73 -21.43
C LEU A 136 -11.47 24.34 -21.47
N ILE A 137 -11.38 25.62 -21.10
CA ILE A 137 -10.11 26.27 -20.80
C ILE A 137 -9.62 25.75 -19.44
N LYS A 138 -8.46 25.09 -19.40
CA LYS A 138 -7.92 24.49 -18.18
C LYS A 138 -7.55 25.59 -17.18
N PRO A 139 -8.15 25.61 -15.98
CA PRO A 139 -7.68 26.47 -14.90
C PRO A 139 -6.21 26.23 -14.59
N ASP A 140 -5.60 27.18 -13.90
CA ASP A 140 -4.22 27.03 -13.46
C ASP A 140 -4.06 25.78 -12.59
N ARG A 141 -2.99 25.01 -12.85
CA ARG A 141 -2.70 23.71 -12.21
C ARG A 141 -3.75 22.60 -12.45
N CYS A 142 -4.74 22.82 -13.31
CA CYS A 142 -5.70 21.77 -13.72
C CYS A 142 -5.09 20.90 -14.83
N HIS A 143 -5.25 19.58 -14.75
CA HIS A 143 -4.82 18.65 -15.80
C HIS A 143 -5.93 17.65 -16.12
N HIS A 144 -5.96 17.15 -17.36
CA HIS A 144 -6.90 16.10 -17.76
C HIS A 144 -6.29 14.75 -17.37
N CYS A 145 -7.02 13.95 -16.60
CA CYS A 145 -6.66 12.57 -16.37
C CYS A 145 -7.41 11.68 -17.36
N SER A 146 -6.67 10.92 -18.16
CA SER A 146 -7.26 9.97 -19.10
C SER A 146 -7.98 8.81 -18.40
N VAL A 147 -7.49 8.37 -17.24
CA VAL A 147 -8.10 7.28 -16.46
C VAL A 147 -9.41 7.72 -15.82
N CYS A 148 -9.43 8.91 -15.20
CA CYS A 148 -10.65 9.49 -14.63
C CYS A 148 -11.57 10.10 -15.72
N ALA A 149 -11.11 10.18 -16.98
CA ALA A 149 -11.79 10.79 -18.13
C ALA A 149 -12.31 12.22 -17.89
N MET A 150 -11.60 13.00 -17.07
CA MET A 150 -12.04 14.33 -16.63
C MET A 150 -10.87 15.26 -16.33
N CYS A 151 -11.13 16.57 -16.36
CA CYS A 151 -10.20 17.56 -15.84
C CYS A 151 -10.27 17.62 -14.31
N VAL A 152 -9.11 17.51 -13.66
CA VAL A 152 -8.96 17.53 -12.21
C VAL A 152 -8.23 18.79 -11.78
N LEU A 153 -8.86 19.55 -10.87
CA LEU A 153 -8.25 20.75 -10.30
C LEU A 153 -7.05 20.42 -9.43
N LYS A 154 -5.98 21.22 -9.57
CA LYS A 154 -4.68 21.02 -8.88
C LYS A 154 -4.26 19.55 -8.91
N MET A 155 -4.39 18.91 -10.08
CA MET A 155 -4.08 17.50 -10.24
C MET A 155 -2.62 17.26 -9.85
N ASP A 156 -2.43 16.27 -8.97
CA ASP A 156 -1.11 15.75 -8.65
C ASP A 156 -0.88 14.51 -9.51
N HIS A 157 -1.53 13.40 -9.22
CA HIS A 157 -1.40 12.19 -10.05
C HIS A 157 -2.65 11.32 -9.97
N HIS A 158 -2.80 10.39 -10.89
CA HIS A 158 -3.74 9.28 -10.73
C HIS A 158 -3.05 8.18 -9.94
N CYS A 159 -3.63 7.75 -8.82
CA CYS A 159 -3.02 6.79 -7.93
C CYS A 159 -3.79 5.45 -7.98
N PRO A 160 -3.19 4.37 -8.52
CA PRO A 160 -3.84 3.07 -8.59
C PRO A 160 -4.19 2.49 -7.21
N TRP A 161 -3.40 2.80 -6.19
CA TRP A 161 -3.56 2.26 -4.82
C TRP A 161 -4.81 2.76 -4.10
N VAL A 162 -5.31 3.94 -4.47
CA VAL A 162 -6.58 4.49 -3.98
C VAL A 162 -7.67 4.47 -5.06
N ASN A 163 -7.36 3.92 -6.24
CA ASN A 163 -8.22 3.89 -7.43
C ASN A 163 -8.90 5.25 -7.71
N ASN A 164 -8.15 6.34 -7.55
CA ASN A 164 -8.68 7.68 -7.64
C ASN A 164 -7.60 8.69 -8.06
N CYS A 165 -8.04 9.80 -8.65
CA CYS A 165 -7.21 10.95 -8.91
C CYS A 165 -6.90 11.71 -7.60
N VAL A 166 -5.62 11.90 -7.31
CA VAL A 166 -5.13 12.77 -6.24
C VAL A 166 -5.01 14.19 -6.78
N GLY A 167 -5.79 15.12 -6.25
CA GLY A 167 -5.85 16.51 -6.68
C GLY A 167 -6.31 17.44 -5.56
N PHE A 168 -6.88 18.60 -5.90
CA PHE A 168 -7.20 19.64 -4.93
C PHE A 168 -8.03 19.16 -3.73
N SER A 169 -9.09 18.38 -3.97
CA SER A 169 -10.07 17.99 -2.95
C SER A 169 -9.54 16.96 -1.95
N ASN A 170 -8.61 16.09 -2.36
CA ASN A 170 -8.16 14.94 -1.55
C ASN A 170 -6.66 14.91 -1.27
N TYR A 171 -5.86 15.87 -1.76
CA TYR A 171 -4.41 15.92 -1.51
C TYR A 171 -4.06 15.88 -0.01
N LYS A 172 -4.80 16.60 0.84
CA LYS A 172 -4.63 16.57 2.30
C LYS A 172 -4.85 15.17 2.87
N PHE A 173 -5.92 14.49 2.44
CA PHE A 173 -6.23 13.15 2.91
C PHE A 173 -5.16 12.15 2.47
N PHE A 174 -4.65 12.30 1.23
CA PHE A 174 -3.55 11.48 0.72
C PHE A 174 -2.26 11.64 1.54
N LEU A 175 -1.87 12.88 1.90
CA LEU A 175 -0.71 13.12 2.75
C LEU A 175 -0.88 12.52 4.15
N LEU A 176 -2.06 12.67 4.75
CA LEU A 176 -2.37 12.08 6.05
C LEU A 176 -2.36 10.55 5.97
N PHE A 177 -2.88 9.96 4.89
CA PHE A 177 -2.81 8.53 4.63
C PHE A 177 -1.35 8.04 4.58
N LEU A 178 -0.46 8.72 3.86
CA LEU A 178 0.97 8.37 3.83
C LEU A 178 1.61 8.45 5.22
N MET A 179 1.32 9.51 5.97
CA MET A 179 1.84 9.71 7.32
C MET A 179 1.35 8.61 8.30
N TYR A 180 0.05 8.32 8.33
CA TYR A 180 -0.48 7.29 9.21
C TYR A 180 -0.09 5.88 8.78
N SER A 181 0.13 5.65 7.48
CA SER A 181 0.72 4.39 6.99
C SER A 181 2.15 4.21 7.51
N LEU A 182 2.98 5.26 7.50
CA LEU A 182 4.32 5.25 8.07
C LEU A 182 4.29 4.95 9.57
N LEU A 183 3.44 5.64 10.32
CA LEU A 183 3.28 5.41 11.76
C LEU A 183 2.81 3.99 12.05
N TYR A 184 1.89 3.45 11.24
CA TYR A 184 1.39 2.08 11.38
C TYR A 184 2.49 1.05 11.12
N CYS A 185 3.24 1.18 10.01
CA CYS A 185 4.36 0.28 9.70
C CYS A 185 5.45 0.36 10.77
N MET A 186 5.79 1.57 11.24
CA MET A 186 6.77 1.77 12.32
C MET A 186 6.32 1.11 13.63
N TYR A 187 5.05 1.29 14.00
CA TYR A 187 4.47 0.67 15.20
C TYR A 187 4.52 -0.85 15.13
N ILE A 188 4.14 -1.43 13.99
CA ILE A 188 4.23 -2.87 13.74
C ILE A 188 5.69 -3.33 13.85
N ALA A 189 6.61 -2.70 13.13
CA ALA A 189 8.02 -3.10 13.15
C ALA A 189 8.61 -3.06 14.57
N ALA A 190 8.37 -1.99 15.32
CA ALA A 190 8.89 -1.82 16.68
C ALA A 190 8.31 -2.86 17.67
N THR A 191 7.01 -3.16 17.58
CA THR A 191 6.36 -4.15 18.46
C THR A 191 6.78 -5.58 18.11
N VAL A 192 6.90 -5.90 16.82
CA VAL A 192 7.22 -7.24 16.31
C VAL A 192 8.70 -7.58 16.49
N PHE A 193 9.59 -6.59 16.39
CA PHE A 193 11.03 -6.77 16.60
C PHE A 193 11.35 -7.37 17.99
N LYS A 194 10.58 -7.01 19.02
CA LYS A 194 10.70 -7.63 20.36
C LYS A 194 10.48 -9.15 20.32
N TYR A 195 9.55 -9.63 19.50
CA TYR A 195 9.28 -11.06 19.35
C TYR A 195 10.34 -11.75 18.51
N VAL A 196 10.94 -11.06 17.54
CA VAL A 196 12.10 -11.59 16.79
C VAL A 196 13.27 -11.88 17.73
N ILE A 197 13.57 -10.97 18.66
CA ILE A 197 14.60 -11.20 19.70
C ILE A 197 14.26 -12.46 20.51
N LYS A 198 13.01 -12.61 20.97
CA LYS A 198 12.58 -13.79 21.73
C LYS A 198 12.69 -15.11 20.97
N TYR A 199 12.48 -15.11 19.66
CA TYR A 199 12.71 -16.28 18.80
C TYR A 199 14.19 -16.55 18.51
N TRP A 200 15.05 -15.54 18.69
CA TRP A 200 16.50 -15.65 18.51
C TRP A 200 17.21 -16.05 19.81
N THR A 201 16.62 -15.74 20.97
CA THR A 201 17.09 -16.18 22.29
C THR A 201 16.50 -17.51 22.74
N ASP A 202 15.80 -18.23 21.85
CA ASP A 202 15.12 -19.51 22.10
C ASP A 202 14.09 -19.49 23.25
N GLU A 203 13.62 -18.31 23.67
CA GLU A 203 12.52 -18.17 24.64
C GLU A 203 11.17 -18.60 24.05
N LEU A 204 11.01 -18.50 22.74
CA LEU A 204 9.84 -18.94 22.00
C LEU A 204 10.27 -19.98 20.95
N THR A 205 9.66 -21.16 20.97
CA THR A 205 10.07 -22.31 20.14
C THR A 205 9.05 -22.71 19.06
N ASN A 206 7.91 -22.02 18.97
CA ASN A 206 6.88 -22.33 17.98
C ASN A 206 7.27 -21.82 16.58
N GLY A 207 7.66 -22.74 15.69
CA GLY A 207 8.14 -22.43 14.34
C GLY A 207 7.10 -21.77 13.43
N ARG A 208 5.81 -22.09 13.59
CA ARG A 208 4.74 -21.47 12.78
C ARG A 208 4.62 -19.98 13.07
N SER A 209 4.57 -19.61 14.35
CA SER A 209 4.49 -18.21 14.75
C SER A 209 5.79 -17.45 14.49
N LYS A 210 6.96 -18.11 14.52
CA LYS A 210 8.24 -17.54 14.06
C LYS A 210 8.17 -17.08 12.61
N PHE A 211 7.65 -17.92 11.70
CA PHE A 211 7.49 -17.55 10.30
C PHE A 211 6.57 -16.33 10.12
N HIS A 212 5.40 -16.32 10.77
CA HIS A 212 4.47 -15.19 10.68
C HIS A 212 5.08 -13.88 11.21
N VAL A 213 5.81 -13.92 12.32
CA VAL A 213 6.47 -12.75 12.91
C VAL A 213 7.55 -12.19 11.98
N LEU A 214 8.40 -13.05 11.41
CA LEU A 214 9.44 -12.62 10.48
C LEU A 214 8.85 -12.06 9.18
N PHE A 215 7.83 -12.72 8.62
CA PHE A 215 7.13 -12.25 7.43
C PHE A 215 6.48 -10.89 7.65
N LEU A 216 5.80 -10.71 8.79
CA LEU A 216 5.13 -9.46 9.12
C LEU A 216 6.13 -8.31 9.35
N LEU A 217 7.30 -8.58 9.96
CA LEU A 217 8.38 -7.61 10.06
C LEU A 217 8.92 -7.22 8.67
N PHE A 218 9.18 -8.21 7.80
CA PHE A 218 9.66 -7.97 6.44
C PHE A 218 8.72 -7.06 5.65
N VAL A 219 7.42 -7.37 5.65
CA VAL A 219 6.39 -6.57 5.00
C VAL A 219 6.33 -5.15 5.59
N ALA A 220 6.34 -5.02 6.92
CA ALA A 220 6.29 -3.72 7.58
C ALA A 220 7.49 -2.84 7.22
N VAL A 221 8.71 -3.38 7.21
CA VAL A 221 9.93 -2.64 6.85
C VAL A 221 9.94 -2.26 5.37
N MET A 222 9.55 -3.18 4.48
CA MET A 222 9.46 -2.91 3.04
C MET A 222 8.53 -1.72 2.76
N PHE A 223 7.31 -1.75 3.30
CA PHE A 223 6.37 -0.64 3.12
C PHE A 223 6.85 0.64 3.81
N PHE A 224 7.44 0.55 5.01
CA PHE A 224 7.96 1.73 5.71
C PHE A 224 9.00 2.47 4.86
N VAL A 225 9.99 1.76 4.31
CA VAL A 225 11.04 2.36 3.48
C VAL A 225 10.44 2.99 2.22
N SER A 226 9.57 2.29 1.50
CA SER A 226 8.93 2.83 0.29
C SER A 226 8.07 4.07 0.58
N LEU A 227 7.27 4.04 1.66
CA LEU A 227 6.42 5.15 2.07
C LEU A 227 7.23 6.33 2.58
N MET A 228 8.41 6.10 3.19
CA MET A 228 9.26 7.16 3.72
C MET A 228 9.78 8.05 2.60
N PHE A 229 10.25 7.44 1.50
CA PHE A 229 10.67 8.20 0.32
C PHE A 229 9.51 8.94 -0.34
N LEU A 230 8.36 8.29 -0.49
CA LEU A 230 7.18 8.92 -1.09
C LEU A 230 6.67 10.10 -0.25
N PHE A 231 6.52 9.91 1.06
CA PHE A 231 6.09 10.96 1.98
C PHE A 231 7.09 12.11 2.03
N GLY A 232 8.40 11.81 2.13
CA GLY A 232 9.45 12.83 2.11
C GLY A 232 9.43 13.66 0.83
N TYR A 233 9.26 13.01 -0.33
CA TYR A 233 9.11 13.70 -1.61
C TYR A 233 7.87 14.62 -1.63
N HIS A 234 6.73 14.16 -1.14
CA HIS A 234 5.52 14.97 -1.07
C HIS A 234 5.63 16.13 -0.05
N CYS A 235 6.32 15.94 1.08
CA CYS A 235 6.65 17.03 2.01
C CYS A 235 7.50 18.12 1.33
N TRP A 236 8.47 17.73 0.50
CA TRP A 236 9.25 18.66 -0.31
C TRP A 236 8.39 19.38 -1.36
N LEU A 237 7.44 18.70 -2.00
CA LEU A 237 6.49 19.34 -2.92
C LEU A 237 5.61 20.37 -2.21
N VAL A 238 5.08 20.03 -1.02
CA VAL A 238 4.25 20.92 -0.20
C VAL A 238 5.02 22.17 0.22
N SER A 239 6.25 22.03 0.69
CA SER A 239 7.08 23.16 1.13
C SER A 239 7.42 24.12 -0.02
N ARG A 240 7.36 23.64 -1.27
CA ARG A 240 7.55 24.45 -2.49
C ARG A 240 6.23 24.82 -3.18
N ASN A 241 5.08 24.43 -2.63
CA ASN A 241 3.75 24.56 -3.24
C ASN A 241 3.66 24.01 -4.69
N ARG A 242 4.37 22.92 -4.98
CA ARG A 242 4.41 22.26 -6.29
C ARG A 242 3.50 21.04 -6.32
N SER A 243 3.07 20.61 -7.51
CA SER A 243 2.52 19.27 -7.74
C SER A 243 3.52 18.42 -8.50
N THR A 244 3.32 17.10 -8.51
CA THR A 244 4.15 16.13 -9.24
C THR A 244 4.20 16.40 -10.75
N LEU A 245 3.11 16.92 -11.34
CA LEU A 245 3.02 17.22 -12.77
C LEU A 245 3.72 18.51 -13.22
N GLY A 246 4.06 19.43 -12.31
CA GLY A 246 4.27 20.81 -12.74
C GLY A 246 5.26 21.62 -11.91
N LYS A 247 6.46 21.79 -12.48
CA LYS A 247 7.34 22.97 -12.33
C LYS A 247 6.71 24.21 -12.98
N ILE A 248 5.45 24.52 -12.71
CA ILE A 248 4.92 25.85 -13.01
C ILE A 248 5.20 26.65 -11.74
N PRO A 249 6.26 27.48 -11.69
CA PRO A 249 6.32 28.46 -10.62
C PRO A 249 5.01 29.23 -10.70
N CYS A 250 4.36 29.48 -9.56
CA CYS A 250 3.47 30.62 -9.48
C CYS A 250 4.23 31.78 -10.14
N VAL A 251 3.78 32.22 -11.32
CA VAL A 251 4.25 33.49 -11.87
C VAL A 251 4.00 34.47 -10.73
N HIS A 252 5.08 35.07 -10.23
CA HIS A 252 5.06 35.98 -9.10
C HIS A 252 3.93 37.00 -9.28
N HIS A 253 2.80 36.77 -8.63
CA HIS A 253 1.95 37.83 -8.19
C HIS A 253 1.94 37.74 -6.68
N LYS A 254 2.48 38.81 -6.08
CA LYS A 254 2.55 39.02 -4.64
C LYS A 254 1.23 38.61 -3.98
N ALA A 255 1.39 38.03 -2.80
CA ALA A 255 0.35 37.80 -1.80
C ALA A 255 -0.91 38.63 -2.01
N MET A 256 -2.03 37.95 -2.21
CA MET A 256 -3.26 38.38 -1.55
C MET A 256 -3.64 37.26 -0.59
N PHE A 257 -3.79 37.69 0.66
CA PHE A 257 -3.93 36.94 1.89
C PHE A 257 -4.94 35.79 1.82
#